data_AF-A0A918FC54-F1
#
_entry.id   AF-A0A918FC54-F1
#
_cell.length_a   1.000
_cell.length_b   1.000
_cell.length_c   1.000
_cell.angle_alpha   90.00
_cell.angle_beta   90.00
_cell.angle_gamma   90.00
#
_symmetry.space_group_name_H-M   'P 1'
#
loop_
_entity.id
_entity.type
_entity.pdbx_description
1 polymer ?
#
loop_
_entity_poly.entity_id
_entity_poly.type
_entity_poly.pdbx_seq_one_letter_code
_entity_poly.pdbx_strand_id
1 'polypeptide(L)'
;MTIEVTVPELPTPETLERTFQCLAMLDALLSPEWQYRYHSFNTHCSNQERMGTIRDGSGDELFFLFLENGCAFKGYMQEFGNYALPDE
;
A
#
# COMPACT_ATOMS: atom_id res chain seq x y z
N MET A 1 -11.39 22.99 18.68
CA MET A 1 -12.04 21.82 18.03
C MET A 1 -10.98 20.74 17.97
N THR A 2 -10.97 19.83 18.94
CA THR A 2 -10.01 18.73 19.02
C THR A 2 -10.51 17.63 18.11
N ILE A 3 -9.71 17.22 17.13
CA ILE A 3 -10.02 16.09 16.25
C ILE A 3 -9.44 14.86 16.95
N GLU A 4 -10.30 14.08 17.59
CA GLU A 4 -9.94 12.77 18.13
C GLU A 4 -9.67 11.83 16.96
N VAL A 5 -8.40 11.62 16.62
CA VAL A 5 -8.01 10.61 15.63
C VAL A 5 -8.13 9.25 16.30
N THR A 6 -9.28 8.60 16.10
CA THR A 6 -9.46 7.19 16.47
C THR A 6 -8.59 6.37 15.51
N VAL A 7 -7.60 5.64 16.03
CA VAL A 7 -6.84 4.68 15.20
C VAL A 7 -7.82 3.58 14.79
N PRO A 8 -8.25 3.50 13.53
CA PRO A 8 -9.14 2.42 13.11
C PRO A 8 -8.42 1.08 13.30
N GLU A 9 -9.15 0.04 13.68
CA GLU A 9 -8.59 -1.31 13.71
C GLU A 9 -7.98 -1.62 12.33
N LEU A 10 -6.72 -2.05 12.33
CA LEU A 10 -6.04 -2.40 11.10
C LEU A 10 -6.76 -3.58 10.43
N PRO A 11 -6.91 -3.57 9.10
CA PRO A 11 -7.51 -4.70 8.40
C PRO A 11 -6.65 -5.96 8.60
N THR A 12 -7.30 -7.12 8.59
CA THR A 12 -6.60 -8.41 8.49
C THR A 12 -5.72 -8.44 7.22
N PRO A 13 -4.59 -9.18 7.22
CA PRO A 13 -3.76 -9.35 6.02
C PRO A 13 -4.53 -9.81 4.77
N GLU A 14 -5.50 -10.72 4.93
CA GLU A 14 -6.34 -11.21 3.83
C GLU A 14 -7.20 -10.10 3.21
N THR A 15 -7.87 -9.31 4.07
CA THR A 15 -8.68 -8.16 3.63
C THR A 15 -7.82 -7.13 2.91
N LEU A 16 -6.62 -6.85 3.43
CA LEU A 16 -5.68 -5.93 2.81
C LEU A 16 -5.20 -6.46 1.45
N GLU A 17 -4.84 -7.73 1.35
CA GLU A 17 -4.40 -8.37 0.10
C GLU A 17 -5.48 -8.29 -0.97
N ARG A 18 -6.73 -8.64 -0.62
CA ARG A 18 -7.88 -8.55 -1.54
C ARG A 18 -8.11 -7.12 -2.01
N THR A 19 -7.93 -6.14 -1.13
CA THR A 19 -8.06 -4.70 -1.49
C THR A 19 -7.01 -4.31 -2.52
N PHE A 20 -5.75 -4.71 -2.33
CA PHE A 20 -4.68 -4.48 -3.30
C PHE A 20 -4.97 -5.13 -4.67
N GLN A 21 -5.47 -6.36 -4.68
CA GLN A 21 -5.86 -7.04 -5.92
C GLN A 21 -6.96 -6.28 -6.67
N CYS A 22 -7.99 -5.81 -5.96
CA CYS A 22 -9.07 -5.03 -6.54
C CYS A 22 -8.57 -3.70 -7.12
N LEU A 23 -7.76 -2.94 -6.36
CA LEU A 23 -7.23 -1.66 -6.80
C LEU A 23 -6.28 -1.82 -8.01
N ALA A 24 -5.39 -2.80 -7.98
CA ALA A 24 -4.50 -3.08 -9.11
C ALA A 24 -5.27 -3.49 -10.39
N MET A 25 -6.37 -4.24 -10.25
CA MET A 25 -7.24 -4.59 -11.38
C MET A 25 -7.97 -3.37 -11.92
N LEU A 26 -8.52 -2.52 -11.05
CA LEU A 26 -9.18 -1.27 -11.46
C LEU A 26 -8.20 -0.33 -12.19
N ASP A 27 -6.99 -0.16 -11.65
CA ASP A 27 -5.95 0.66 -12.28
C ASP A 27 -5.53 0.11 -13.64
N ALA A 28 -5.44 -1.23 -13.79
CA ALA A 28 -5.14 -1.85 -15.07
C ALA A 28 -6.26 -1.67 -16.12
N LEU A 29 -7.53 -1.54 -15.68
CA LEU A 29 -8.67 -1.26 -16.54
C LEU A 29 -8.73 0.21 -16.97
N LEU A 30 -8.44 1.13 -16.05
CA LEU A 30 -8.50 2.57 -16.29
C LEU A 30 -7.27 3.10 -17.05
N SER A 31 -6.10 2.52 -16.78
CA SER A 31 -4.81 2.92 -17.33
C SER A 31 -4.08 1.70 -17.92
N PRO A 32 -4.27 1.42 -19.21
CA PRO A 32 -3.60 0.31 -19.89
C PRO A 32 -2.07 0.41 -19.80
N GLU A 33 -1.52 1.61 -19.84
CA GLU A 33 -0.10 1.87 -19.72
C GLU A 33 0.37 1.75 -18.26
N TRP A 34 1.43 0.96 -18.04
CA TRP A 34 1.92 0.62 -16.71
C TRP A 34 2.35 1.83 -15.87
N GLN A 35 2.98 2.82 -16.51
CA GLN A 35 3.54 3.99 -15.83
C GLN A 35 2.50 4.91 -15.19
N TYR A 36 1.22 4.77 -15.54
CA TYR A 36 0.12 5.59 -15.00
C TYR A 36 -0.72 4.86 -13.95
N ARG A 37 -0.31 3.65 -13.55
CA ARG A 37 -1.00 2.87 -12.52
C ARG A 37 -0.44 3.19 -11.15
N TYR A 38 -1.31 3.65 -10.26
CA TYR A 38 -0.97 3.95 -8.87
C TYR A 38 -0.77 2.66 -8.07
N HIS A 39 -1.62 1.68 -8.31
CA HIS A 39 -1.64 0.39 -7.63
C HIS A 39 -1.15 -0.70 -8.56
N SER A 40 -0.34 -1.61 -8.03
CA SER A 40 0.00 -2.85 -8.72
C SER A 40 0.06 -4.01 -7.76
N PHE A 41 -0.19 -5.22 -8.28
CA PHE A 41 -0.17 -6.45 -7.50
C PHE A 41 0.52 -7.56 -8.30
N ASN A 42 1.47 -8.24 -7.68
CA ASN A 42 2.27 -9.29 -8.30
C ASN A 42 2.25 -10.56 -7.44
N THR A 43 1.67 -11.62 -7.99
CA THR A 43 1.60 -12.95 -7.36
C THR A 43 2.87 -13.78 -7.49
N HIS A 44 3.84 -13.31 -8.27
CA HIS A 44 5.06 -14.03 -8.64
C HIS A 44 6.33 -13.29 -8.19
N CYS A 45 6.24 -12.45 -7.15
CA CYS A 45 7.36 -11.64 -6.69
C CYS A 45 8.49 -12.48 -6.05
N SER A 46 8.17 -13.64 -5.50
CA SER A 46 9.12 -14.61 -4.93
C SER A 46 8.44 -15.98 -4.73
N ASN A 47 9.14 -16.95 -4.15
CA ASN A 47 8.57 -18.23 -3.75
C ASN A 47 7.53 -18.03 -2.64
N GLN A 48 6.26 -18.14 -3.01
CA GLN A 48 5.08 -18.07 -2.11
C GLN A 48 4.75 -16.67 -1.56
N GLU A 49 5.43 -15.63 -2.02
CA GLU A 49 5.17 -14.25 -1.60
C GLU A 49 4.42 -13.48 -2.69
N ARG A 50 3.44 -12.70 -2.26
CA ARG A 50 2.67 -11.80 -3.12
C ARG A 50 3.00 -10.37 -2.73
N MET A 51 3.10 -9.47 -3.70
CA MET A 51 3.50 -8.09 -3.44
C MET A 51 2.48 -7.12 -3.99
N GLY A 52 2.03 -6.19 -3.14
CA GLY A 52 1.29 -5.01 -3.54
C GLY A 52 2.18 -3.77 -3.54
N THR A 53 1.96 -2.84 -4.47
CA THR A 53 2.67 -1.55 -4.48
C THR A 53 1.71 -0.39 -4.65
N ILE A 54 2.02 0.73 -4.02
CA ILE A 54 1.40 2.04 -4.27
C ILE A 54 2.50 2.98 -4.72
N ARG A 55 2.32 3.68 -5.83
CA ARG A 55 3.25 4.66 -6.39
C ARG A 55 2.49 5.91 -6.77
N ASP A 56 3.04 7.08 -6.49
CA ASP A 56 2.46 8.35 -6.91
C ASP A 56 2.98 8.87 -8.26
N GLY A 57 4.00 8.20 -8.82
CA GLY A 57 4.68 8.58 -10.05
C GLY A 57 5.66 9.77 -9.90
N SER A 58 5.85 10.27 -8.69
CA SER A 58 6.71 11.41 -8.35
C SER A 58 7.81 11.07 -7.34
N GLY A 59 7.85 9.83 -6.85
CA GLY A 59 8.94 9.28 -6.02
C GLY A 59 8.46 8.63 -4.72
N ASP A 60 7.22 8.88 -4.31
CA ASP A 60 6.64 8.22 -3.14
C ASP A 60 6.13 6.83 -3.51
N GLU A 61 6.61 5.85 -2.75
CA GLU A 61 6.33 4.44 -3.02
C GLU A 61 6.15 3.65 -1.72
N LEU A 62 5.11 2.83 -1.68
CA LEU A 62 4.88 1.84 -0.63
C LEU A 62 4.88 0.44 -1.24
N PHE A 63 5.56 -0.49 -0.59
CA PHE A 63 5.66 -1.91 -0.93
C PHE A 63 5.08 -2.74 0.21
N PHE A 64 4.15 -3.63 -0.12
CA PHE A 64 3.50 -4.54 0.81
C PHE A 64 3.82 -5.98 0.40
N LEU A 65 4.31 -6.75 1.35
CA LEU A 65 4.69 -8.14 1.20
C LEU A 65 3.71 -9.01 1.98
N PHE A 66 2.91 -9.78 1.27
CA PHE A 66 1.91 -10.68 1.81
C PHE A 66 2.52 -12.08 1.95
N LEU A 67 2.59 -12.53 3.21
CA LEU A 67 3.12 -13.81 3.65
C LEU A 67 1.95 -14.69 4.10
N GLU A 68 2.20 -15.98 4.32
CA GLU A 68 1.18 -16.92 4.82
C GLU A 68 0.60 -16.48 6.18
N ASN A 69 1.45 -15.95 7.05
CA ASN A 69 1.10 -15.63 8.44
C ASN A 69 1.03 -14.13 8.74
N GLY A 70 1.03 -13.26 7.71
CA GLY A 70 1.01 -11.83 7.95
C GLY A 70 1.35 -10.96 6.74
N CYS A 71 1.55 -9.68 7.02
CA CYS A 71 1.95 -8.69 6.03
C CYS A 71 3.08 -7.84 6.61
N ALA A 72 4.11 -7.60 5.81
CA ALA A 72 5.13 -6.59 6.09
C ALA A 72 5.02 -5.48 5.04
N PHE A 73 5.41 -4.25 5.37
CA PHE A 73 5.50 -3.20 4.38
C PHE A 73 6.72 -2.33 4.61
N LYS A 74 7.19 -1.72 3.53
CA LYS A 74 8.24 -0.71 3.52
C LYS A 74 7.81 0.38 2.57
N GLY A 75 8.12 1.62 2.87
CA GLY A 75 7.93 2.67 1.89
C GLY A 75 8.74 3.92 2.16
N TYR A 76 8.69 4.79 1.17
CA TYR A 76 9.22 6.13 1.20
C TYR A 76 8.07 7.10 0.89
N MET A 77 7.96 8.12 1.74
CA MET A 77 7.01 9.21 1.60
C MET A 77 7.82 10.47 1.92
N GLN A 78 8.03 11.32 0.93
CA GLN A 78 8.87 12.50 1.04
C GLN A 78 8.40 13.42 2.17
N GLU A 79 7.08 13.52 2.35
CA GLU A 79 6.47 14.41 3.34
C GLU A 79 6.36 13.79 4.74
N PHE A 80 6.82 12.54 4.94
CA PHE A 80 6.65 11.85 6.22
C PHE A 80 7.30 12.59 7.39
N GLY A 81 8.48 13.20 7.18
CA GLY A 81 9.18 13.97 8.21
C GLY A 81 8.51 15.30 8.61
N ASN A 82 7.51 15.75 7.84
CA ASN A 82 6.75 16.98 8.14
C ASN A 82 5.56 16.71 9.06
N TYR A 83 5.18 15.45 9.25
CA TYR A 83 4.23 15.04 10.29
C TYR A 83 5.01 14.92 11.60
N ALA A 84 5.24 16.04 12.28
CA ALA A 84 5.69 16.01 13.66
C ALA A 84 4.70 15.17 14.47
N LEU A 85 5.17 14.05 15.04
CA LEU A 85 4.40 13.36 16.07
C LEU A 85 4.15 14.38 17.18
N PRO A 86 2.92 14.51 17.72
CA PRO A 86 2.69 15.35 18.88
C PRO A 86 3.67 14.95 19.97
N ASP A 87 4.30 15.95 20.62
CA ASP A 87 5.21 15.71 21.75
C ASP A 87 4.51 14.80 22.79
N GLU A 88 5.22 13.77 23.27
CA GLU A 88 4.74 12.74 24.20
C GLU A 88 4.18 13.30 25.52
#